data_AF-A0A6H9XSF6-F1
#
_entry.id   AF-A0A6H9XSF6-F1
#
_cell.length_a   1.000
_cell.length_b   1.000
_cell.length_c   1.000
_cell.angle_alpha   90.00
_cell.angle_beta   90.00
_cell.angle_gamma   90.00
#
_symmetry.space_group_name_H-M   'P 1'
#
loop_
_entity.id
_entity.type
_entity.pdbx_description
1 polymer ?
#
loop_
_entity_poly.entity_id
_entity_poly.type
_entity_poly.pdbx_seq_one_letter_code
_entity_poly.pdbx_strand_id
1 'polypeptide(L)'
;MRQKLQYLALVSTMGMIVALTTLKIFYRIGKLWRPERQHARALELVPFDMFFSGKHWFYPLFETLGNISMFVPFGLMLYMVLPRSRSRRILTVVIAGFLFSLAIEVAQYVFSVGRTDIDDLICNTIGAYVGALFAHWFGPRWHLVWTVLALLAATAFIVLVFVSNVPCSTGLNAFCHLKEVP
;
A
#
# COMPACT_ATOMS: atom_id res chain seq x y z
N MET A 1 -26.15 7.32 -2.29
CA MET A 1 -25.54 5.98 -2.46
C MET A 1 -24.08 6.04 -2.91
N ARG A 2 -23.74 6.74 -4.01
CA ARG A 2 -22.35 6.84 -4.53
C ARG A 2 -21.31 7.33 -3.51
N GLN A 3 -21.65 8.35 -2.71
CA GLN A 3 -20.73 8.88 -1.71
C GLN A 3 -20.39 7.88 -0.60
N LYS A 4 -21.38 7.12 -0.10
CA LYS A 4 -21.16 6.05 0.88
C LYS A 4 -20.21 4.97 0.34
N LEU A 5 -20.36 4.62 -0.95
CA LEU A 5 -19.49 3.65 -1.61
C LEU A 5 -18.04 4.16 -1.75
N GLN A 6 -17.85 5.46 -2.03
CA GLN A 6 -16.52 6.06 -2.09
C GLN A 6 -15.82 6.08 -0.73
N TYR A 7 -16.56 6.36 0.35
CA TYR A 7 -16.02 6.24 1.71
C TYR A 7 -15.64 4.80 2.04
N LEU A 8 -16.49 3.83 1.69
CA LEU A 8 -16.19 2.41 1.88
C LEU A 8 -14.92 2.00 1.12
N ALA A 9 -14.78 2.43 -0.14
CA ALA A 9 -13.59 2.16 -0.94
C ALA A 9 -12.33 2.81 -0.36
N LEU A 10 -12.42 4.06 0.13
CA LEU A 10 -11.31 4.73 0.80
C LEU A 10 -10.87 3.96 2.05
N VAL A 11 -11.81 3.62 2.94
CA VAL A 11 -11.53 2.88 4.17
C VAL A 11 -10.93 1.50 3.86
N SER A 12 -11.49 0.79 2.88
CA SER A 12 -10.97 -0.51 2.43
C SER A 12 -9.55 -0.39 1.87
N THR A 13 -9.27 0.67 1.10
CA THR A 13 -7.93 0.96 0.57
C THR A 13 -6.94 1.27 1.69
N MET A 14 -7.34 2.09 2.68
CA MET A 14 -6.49 2.38 3.84
C MET A 14 -6.19 1.12 4.65
N GLY A 15 -7.19 0.27 4.90
CA GLY A 15 -7.01 -1.01 5.58
C GLY A 15 -6.09 -1.96 4.81
N MET A 16 -6.24 -2.02 3.48
CA MET A 16 -5.36 -2.79 2.60
C MET A 16 -3.91 -2.27 2.66
N ILE A 17 -3.69 -0.95 2.61
CA ILE A 17 -2.35 -0.35 2.72
C ILE A 17 -1.72 -0.70 4.07
N VAL A 18 -2.42 -0.48 5.18
CA VAL A 18 -1.90 -0.81 6.52
C VAL A 18 -1.57 -2.29 6.62
N ALA A 19 -2.43 -3.17 6.12
CA ALA A 19 -2.16 -4.60 6.09
C ALA A 19 -0.93 -4.93 5.23
N LEU A 20 -0.83 -4.36 4.04
CA LEU A 20 0.29 -4.58 3.11
C LEU A 20 1.61 -4.00 3.60
N THR A 21 1.62 -3.03 4.50
CA THR A 21 2.86 -2.42 5.03
C THR A 21 3.27 -2.95 6.41
N THR A 22 2.30 -3.27 7.27
CA THR A 22 2.57 -3.72 8.65
C THR A 22 2.47 -5.23 8.82
N LEU A 23 1.60 -5.91 8.06
CA LEU A 23 1.38 -7.35 8.18
C LEU A 23 2.24 -8.17 7.22
N LYS A 24 3.22 -7.54 6.57
CA LYS A 24 4.28 -8.19 5.77
C LYS A 24 4.94 -9.37 6.50
N ILE A 25 5.02 -9.29 7.83
CA ILE A 25 5.53 -10.34 8.72
C ILE A 25 4.63 -11.58 8.80
N PHE A 26 3.31 -11.44 8.62
CA PHE A 26 2.34 -12.51 8.84
C PHE A 26 1.96 -13.26 7.55
N TYR A 27 2.35 -12.76 6.37
CA TYR A 27 1.97 -13.34 5.09
C TYR A 27 3.19 -13.80 4.27
N ARG A 28 3.22 -15.09 3.92
CA ARG A 28 4.24 -15.67 3.04
C ARG A 28 3.74 -15.66 1.60
N ILE A 29 4.16 -14.67 0.80
CA ILE A 29 3.85 -14.62 -0.64
C ILE A 29 5.02 -15.27 -1.41
N GLY A 30 4.97 -16.60 -1.54
CA GLY A 30 5.97 -17.39 -2.26
C GLY A 30 7.41 -17.12 -1.81
N LYS A 31 8.32 -16.83 -2.75
CA LYS A 31 9.72 -16.43 -2.48
C LYS A 31 9.92 -14.91 -2.29
N LEU A 32 8.88 -14.11 -2.51
CA LEU A 32 8.97 -12.64 -2.56
C LEU A 32 8.99 -12.02 -1.15
N TRP A 33 8.23 -12.60 -0.22
CA TRP A 33 8.12 -12.14 1.17
C TRP A 33 8.52 -13.26 2.13
N ARG A 34 9.73 -13.15 2.71
CA ARG A 34 10.25 -14.08 3.73
C ARG A 34 10.17 -13.42 5.12
N PRO A 35 9.25 -13.87 6.00
CA PRO A 35 9.00 -13.21 7.28
C PRO A 35 10.20 -13.26 8.23
N GLU A 36 11.07 -14.27 8.08
CA GLU A 36 12.26 -14.43 8.94
C GLU A 36 13.25 -13.26 8.81
N ARG A 37 13.21 -12.48 7.71
CA ARG A 37 14.07 -11.30 7.51
C ARG A 37 13.45 -9.99 7.95
N GLN A 38 12.21 -9.99 8.42
CA GLN A 38 11.42 -8.77 8.64
C GLN A 38 11.21 -8.42 10.11
N HIS A 39 11.68 -9.29 11.01
CA HIS A 39 11.77 -9.04 12.44
C HIS A 39 12.97 -8.16 12.80
N ALA A 40 13.14 -7.03 12.13
CA ALA A 40 14.20 -6.09 12.42
C ALA A 40 13.62 -4.69 12.61
N ARG A 41 13.77 -4.15 13.84
CA ARG A 41 13.58 -2.73 14.09
C ARG A 41 14.76 -1.97 13.48
N ALA A 42 14.59 -1.55 12.24
CA ALA A 42 15.60 -0.83 11.47
C ALA A 42 15.08 0.56 11.07
N LEU A 43 15.98 1.53 11.04
CA LEU A 43 15.73 2.91 10.63
C LEU A 43 16.67 3.25 9.48
N GLU A 44 16.09 3.54 8.32
CA GLU A 44 16.85 3.91 7.13
C GLU A 44 16.46 5.33 6.72
N LEU A 45 17.35 6.25 7.08
CA LEU A 45 17.13 7.69 6.94
C LEU A 45 17.97 8.31 5.83
N VAL A 46 18.84 7.52 5.18
CA VAL A 46 19.63 7.96 4.04
C VAL A 46 18.79 7.72 2.79
N PRO A 47 18.26 8.78 2.15
CA PRO A 47 17.37 8.62 1.03
C PRO A 47 18.10 8.01 -0.17
N PHE A 48 17.45 7.05 -0.82
CA PHE A 48 17.91 6.35 -2.01
C PHE A 48 19.24 5.61 -1.85
N ASP A 49 19.67 5.28 -0.63
CA ASP A 49 20.94 4.57 -0.40
C ASP A 49 21.00 3.25 -1.19
N MET A 50 19.88 2.52 -1.25
CA MET A 50 19.79 1.28 -2.02
C MET A 50 20.11 1.44 -3.52
N PHE A 51 19.83 2.61 -4.11
CA PHE A 51 20.15 2.86 -5.53
C PHE A 51 21.65 3.10 -5.75
N PHE A 52 22.34 3.68 -4.77
CA PHE A 52 23.75 4.01 -4.88
C PHE A 52 24.68 2.89 -4.36
N SER A 53 24.21 2.15 -3.37
CA SER A 53 24.97 1.10 -2.67
C SER A 53 24.64 -0.32 -3.19
N GLY A 54 23.54 -0.48 -3.92
CA GLY A 54 23.06 -1.78 -4.40
C GLY A 54 23.82 -2.33 -5.61
N LYS A 55 24.06 -3.66 -5.62
CA LYS A 55 24.64 -4.38 -6.78
C LYS A 55 23.64 -4.56 -7.94
N HIS A 56 22.34 -4.37 -7.69
CA HIS A 56 21.27 -4.60 -8.65
C HIS A 56 20.26 -3.45 -8.64
N TRP A 57 20.02 -2.86 -9.81
CA TRP A 57 19.13 -1.71 -9.99
C TRP A 57 17.63 -2.05 -9.93
N PHE A 58 17.27 -3.32 -10.19
CA PHE A 58 15.88 -3.72 -10.34
C PHE A 58 15.11 -3.74 -9.01
N TYR A 59 15.76 -4.20 -7.94
CA TYR A 59 15.11 -4.33 -6.63
C TYR A 59 14.69 -2.97 -6.03
N PRO A 60 15.58 -1.96 -5.94
CA PRO A 60 15.21 -0.63 -5.43
C PRO A 60 14.14 0.04 -6.28
N LEU A 61 14.19 -0.14 -7.61
CA LEU A 61 13.16 0.37 -8.52
C LEU A 61 11.80 -0.28 -8.26
N PHE A 62 11.77 -1.60 -8.09
CA PHE A 62 10.54 -2.35 -7.83
C PHE A 62 9.90 -1.92 -6.48
N GLU A 63 10.69 -1.74 -5.43
CA GLU A 63 10.20 -1.25 -4.14
C GLU A 63 9.64 0.18 -4.24
N THR A 64 10.40 1.09 -4.86
CA THR A 64 10.00 2.48 -5.09
C THR A 64 8.66 2.57 -5.83
N LEU A 65 8.55 1.86 -6.97
CA LEU A 65 7.32 1.83 -7.77
C LEU A 65 6.17 1.15 -7.02
N GLY A 66 6.47 0.11 -6.23
CA GLY A 66 5.51 -0.56 -5.36
C GLY A 66 4.87 0.42 -4.38
N ASN A 67 5.67 1.19 -3.66
CA ASN A 67 5.20 2.17 -2.67
C ASN A 67 4.37 3.28 -3.32
N ILE A 68 4.86 3.87 -4.43
CA ILE A 68 4.09 4.85 -5.21
C ILE A 68 2.74 4.26 -5.62
N SER A 69 2.74 3.03 -6.17
CA SER A 69 1.52 2.39 -6.68
C SER A 69 0.49 2.11 -5.58
N MET A 70 0.91 1.80 -4.34
CA MET A 70 0.00 1.58 -3.22
C MET A 70 -0.76 2.84 -2.84
N PHE A 71 -0.13 4.01 -2.88
CA PHE A 71 -0.76 5.28 -2.47
C PHE A 71 -1.54 5.98 -3.59
N VAL A 72 -1.38 5.60 -4.86
CA VAL A 72 -2.18 6.15 -5.97
C VAL A 72 -3.69 5.93 -5.76
N PRO A 73 -4.20 4.71 -5.48
CA PRO A 73 -5.62 4.50 -5.18
C PRO A 73 -6.10 5.30 -3.97
N PHE A 74 -5.28 5.44 -2.93
CA PHE A 74 -5.58 6.25 -1.75
C PHE A 74 -5.77 7.72 -2.13
N GLY A 75 -4.82 8.31 -2.85
CA GLY A 75 -4.90 9.70 -3.27
C GLY A 75 -6.11 9.98 -4.17
N LEU A 76 -6.40 9.04 -5.06
CA LEU A 76 -7.55 9.09 -5.97
C LEU A 76 -8.88 9.07 -5.18
N MET A 77 -9.05 8.10 -4.27
CA MET A 77 -10.25 7.98 -3.43
C MET A 77 -10.42 9.16 -2.47
N LEU A 78 -9.33 9.59 -1.82
CA LEU A 78 -9.38 10.71 -0.88
C LEU A 78 -9.76 12.00 -1.61
N TYR A 79 -9.18 12.26 -2.79
CA TYR A 79 -9.59 13.39 -3.61
C TYR A 79 -11.10 13.33 -3.87
N MET A 80 -11.63 12.19 -4.31
CA MET A 80 -13.04 12.04 -4.67
C MET A 80 -14.04 12.29 -3.52
N VAL A 81 -13.68 11.94 -2.28
CA VAL A 81 -14.55 12.18 -1.10
C VAL A 81 -14.48 13.62 -0.58
N LEU A 82 -13.40 14.35 -0.89
CA LEU A 82 -13.28 15.75 -0.47
C LEU A 82 -14.37 16.62 -1.13
N PRO A 83 -15.02 17.53 -0.37
CA PRO A 83 -16.02 18.44 -0.92
C PRO A 83 -15.47 19.26 -2.10
N ARG A 84 -16.27 19.44 -3.16
CA ARG A 84 -15.85 20.26 -4.32
C ARG A 84 -15.60 21.73 -3.97
N SER A 85 -16.26 22.24 -2.93
CA SER A 85 -16.07 23.59 -2.41
C SER A 85 -14.73 23.77 -1.66
N ARG A 86 -14.04 22.67 -1.31
CA ARG A 86 -12.75 22.76 -0.65
C ARG A 86 -11.72 23.32 -1.61
N SER A 87 -11.11 24.43 -1.25
CA SER A 87 -9.92 24.94 -1.94
C SER A 87 -8.73 24.00 -1.72
N ARG A 88 -7.81 23.94 -2.68
CA ARG A 88 -6.55 23.18 -2.60
C ARG A 88 -6.70 21.69 -2.28
N ARG A 89 -7.71 21.00 -2.83
CA ARG A 89 -7.96 19.55 -2.60
C ARG A 89 -6.73 18.68 -2.82
N ILE A 90 -5.94 18.94 -3.86
CA ILE A 90 -4.71 18.19 -4.13
C ILE A 90 -3.74 18.32 -2.95
N LEU A 91 -3.48 19.55 -2.47
CA LEU A 91 -2.62 19.77 -1.31
C LEU A 91 -3.14 19.06 -0.06
N THR A 92 -4.46 19.08 0.17
CA THR A 92 -5.07 18.33 1.28
C THR A 92 -4.77 16.83 1.17
N VAL A 93 -4.87 16.26 -0.03
CA VAL A 93 -4.58 14.84 -0.26
C VAL A 93 -3.09 14.53 -0.04
N VAL A 94 -2.19 15.40 -0.51
CA VAL A 94 -0.74 15.24 -0.33
C VAL A 94 -0.37 15.27 1.15
N ILE A 95 -0.87 16.25 1.91
CA ILE A 95 -0.61 16.34 3.35
C ILE A 95 -1.18 15.12 4.08
N ALA A 96 -2.40 14.70 3.74
CA ALA A 96 -3.01 13.52 4.34
C ALA A 96 -2.25 12.24 4.00
N GLY A 97 -1.75 12.09 2.77
CA GLY A 97 -0.92 10.97 2.35
C GLY A 97 0.41 10.92 3.08
N PHE A 98 1.10 12.06 3.20
CA PHE A 98 2.31 12.19 3.99
C PHE A 98 2.10 11.79 5.44
N LEU A 99 1.07 12.36 6.10
CA LEU A 99 0.78 12.06 7.51
C LEU A 99 0.37 10.60 7.71
N PHE A 100 -0.40 10.02 6.78
CA PHE A 100 -0.79 8.62 6.84
C PHE A 100 0.41 7.69 6.67
N SER A 101 1.30 7.96 5.71
CA SER A 101 2.53 7.20 5.55
C SER A 101 3.45 7.35 6.76
N LEU A 102 3.63 8.57 7.28
CA LEU A 102 4.43 8.81 8.48
C LEU A 102 3.88 8.02 9.69
N ALA A 103 2.56 7.96 9.85
CA ALA A 103 1.94 7.18 10.91
C ALA A 103 2.23 5.67 10.76
N ILE A 104 2.25 5.15 9.52
CA ILE A 104 2.63 3.76 9.23
C ILE A 104 4.08 3.52 9.59
N GLU A 105 5.00 4.37 9.12
CA GLU A 105 6.44 4.28 9.40
C GLU A 105 6.72 4.29 10.92
N VAL A 106 6.09 5.23 11.64
CA VAL A 106 6.20 5.33 13.10
C VAL A 106 5.65 4.06 13.78
N ALA A 107 4.52 3.55 13.33
CA ALA A 107 3.95 2.32 13.86
C ALA A 107 4.88 1.11 13.62
N GLN A 108 5.47 0.99 12.43
CA GLN A 108 6.43 -0.08 12.11
C GLN A 108 7.63 -0.05 13.07
N TYR A 109 8.19 1.14 13.32
CA TYR A 109 9.29 1.31 14.26
C TYR A 109 8.91 1.01 15.72
N VAL A 110 7.78 1.56 16.18
CA VAL A 110 7.34 1.46 17.59
C VAL A 110 6.95 0.03 17.95
N PHE A 111 6.19 -0.64 17.07
CA PHE A 111 5.76 -2.02 17.30
C PHE A 111 6.79 -3.06 16.87
N SER A 112 7.94 -2.63 16.32
CA SER A 112 8.99 -3.52 15.80
C SER A 112 8.44 -4.53 14.78
N VAL A 113 7.47 -4.09 13.98
CA VAL A 113 6.80 -4.90 12.95
C VAL A 113 7.35 -4.65 11.54
N GLY A 114 8.49 -3.97 11.43
CA GLY A 114 9.18 -3.80 10.17
C GLY A 114 10.32 -2.79 10.24
N ARG A 115 10.86 -2.52 9.06
CA ARG A 115 11.86 -1.48 8.80
C ARG A 115 11.14 -0.19 8.43
N THR A 116 11.59 0.90 9.03
CA THR A 116 11.16 2.25 8.71
C THR A 116 12.10 2.86 7.69
N ASP A 117 11.56 3.43 6.63
CA ASP A 117 12.32 3.94 5.49
C ASP A 117 11.85 5.33 5.04
N ILE A 118 12.80 6.25 4.88
CA ILE A 118 12.50 7.59 4.35
C ILE A 118 12.05 7.53 2.89
N ASP A 119 12.52 6.54 2.12
CA ASP A 119 12.14 6.36 0.72
C ASP A 119 10.67 5.95 0.61
N ASP A 120 10.19 5.10 1.52
CA ASP A 120 8.77 4.71 1.61
C ASP A 120 7.88 5.94 1.85
N LEU A 121 8.26 6.79 2.81
CA LEU A 121 7.54 8.04 3.11
C LEU A 121 7.46 8.98 1.90
N ILE A 122 8.57 9.16 1.18
CA ILE A 122 8.64 10.01 -0.02
C ILE A 122 7.78 9.40 -1.14
N CYS A 123 7.96 8.12 -1.44
CA CYS A 123 7.27 7.40 -2.51
C CYS A 123 5.75 7.36 -2.29
N ASN A 124 5.31 7.09 -1.06
CA ASN A 124 3.90 7.09 -0.69
C ASN A 124 3.27 8.48 -0.84
N THR A 125 4.00 9.52 -0.44
CA THR A 125 3.56 10.92 -0.63
C THR A 125 3.42 11.28 -2.10
N ILE A 126 4.38 10.86 -2.95
CA ILE A 126 4.31 11.01 -4.41
C ILE A 126 3.12 10.23 -4.98
N GLY A 127 2.88 9.01 -4.52
CA GLY A 127 1.71 8.20 -4.91
C GLY A 127 0.39 8.91 -4.61
N ALA A 128 0.25 9.49 -3.43
CA ALA A 128 -0.94 10.26 -3.05
C ALA A 128 -1.14 11.48 -3.96
N TYR A 129 -0.06 12.21 -4.28
CA TYR A 129 -0.09 13.32 -5.22
C TYR A 129 -0.55 12.88 -6.62
N VAL A 130 0.06 11.83 -7.17
CA VAL A 130 -0.27 11.28 -8.49
C VAL A 130 -1.73 10.82 -8.51
N GLY A 131 -2.20 10.10 -7.49
CA GLY A 131 -3.60 9.69 -7.36
C GLY A 131 -4.58 10.88 -7.36
N ALA A 132 -4.23 11.97 -6.66
CA ALA A 132 -5.03 13.18 -6.65
C ALA A 132 -5.09 13.87 -8.02
N LEU A 133 -3.96 13.90 -8.75
CA LEU A 133 -3.91 14.41 -10.12
C LEU A 133 -4.78 13.58 -11.06
N PHE A 134 -4.69 12.25 -10.97
CA PHE A 134 -5.56 11.35 -11.73
C PHE A 134 -7.03 11.64 -11.45
N ALA A 135 -7.46 11.72 -10.18
CA ALA A 135 -8.85 12.05 -9.86
C ALA A 135 -9.28 13.46 -10.33
N HIS A 136 -8.34 14.41 -10.37
CA HIS A 136 -8.60 15.75 -10.87
C HIS A 136 -8.81 15.78 -12.39
N TRP A 137 -7.95 15.10 -13.16
CA TRP A 137 -8.04 15.01 -14.62
C TRP A 137 -9.20 14.12 -15.09
N PHE A 138 -9.38 12.97 -14.45
CA PHE A 138 -10.46 12.05 -14.75
C PHE A 138 -11.71 12.47 -13.98
N GLY A 139 -12.51 13.34 -14.59
CA GLY A 139 -13.72 13.89 -13.99
C GLY A 139 -14.76 12.86 -13.49
N PRO A 140 -15.91 13.33 -12.98
CA PRO A 140 -16.82 12.53 -12.15
C PRO A 140 -17.40 11.26 -12.79
N ARG A 141 -17.36 11.17 -14.12
CA ARG A 141 -17.76 10.00 -14.92
C ARG A 141 -17.01 8.72 -14.54
N TRP A 142 -15.71 8.83 -14.22
CA TRP A 142 -14.87 7.67 -13.90
C TRP A 142 -14.88 7.29 -12.43
N HIS A 143 -15.51 8.11 -11.58
CA HIS A 143 -15.53 7.87 -10.13
C HIS A 143 -16.08 6.48 -9.78
N LEU A 144 -17.16 6.04 -10.44
CA LEU A 144 -17.72 4.72 -10.15
C LEU A 144 -16.74 3.60 -10.52
N VAL A 145 -16.08 3.69 -11.67
CA VAL A 145 -15.11 2.70 -12.13
C VAL A 145 -13.96 2.58 -11.13
N TRP A 146 -13.36 3.70 -10.74
CA TRP A 146 -12.26 3.69 -9.77
C TRP A 146 -12.68 3.16 -8.39
N THR A 147 -13.89 3.51 -7.93
CA THR A 147 -14.43 2.98 -6.68
C THR A 147 -14.63 1.46 -6.75
N VAL A 148 -15.19 0.94 -7.84
CA VAL A 148 -15.37 -0.51 -8.02
C VAL A 148 -14.02 -1.22 -8.10
N LEU A 149 -13.07 -0.69 -8.87
CA LEU A 149 -11.71 -1.25 -8.97
C LEU A 149 -11.01 -1.30 -7.61
N ALA A 150 -11.12 -0.24 -6.80
CA ALA A 150 -10.55 -0.21 -5.45
C ALA A 150 -11.18 -1.29 -4.53
N LEU A 151 -12.50 -1.47 -4.61
CA LEU A 151 -13.19 -2.52 -3.83
C LEU A 151 -12.84 -3.93 -4.30
N LEU A 152 -12.71 -4.14 -5.62
CA LEU A 152 -12.27 -5.41 -6.19
C LEU A 152 -10.84 -5.73 -5.76
N ALA A 153 -9.93 -4.73 -5.79
CA ALA A 153 -8.56 -4.90 -5.31
C ALA A 153 -8.51 -5.27 -3.82
N ALA A 154 -9.27 -4.56 -2.97
CA ALA A 154 -9.36 -4.89 -1.55
C ALA A 154 -9.95 -6.30 -1.31
N THR A 155 -10.96 -6.69 -2.08
CA THR A 155 -11.56 -8.04 -2.00
C THR A 155 -10.55 -9.10 -2.44
N ALA A 156 -9.85 -8.89 -3.56
CA ALA A 156 -8.82 -9.78 -4.04
C ALA A 156 -7.67 -9.93 -3.03
N PHE A 157 -7.26 -8.84 -2.38
CA PHE A 157 -6.28 -8.86 -1.30
C PHE A 157 -6.73 -9.71 -0.11
N ILE A 158 -7.98 -9.54 0.36
CA ILE A 158 -8.53 -10.35 1.46
C ILE A 158 -8.57 -11.84 1.09
N VAL A 159 -9.01 -12.16 -0.13
CA VAL A 159 -9.04 -13.55 -0.62
C VAL A 159 -7.63 -14.13 -0.69
N LEU A 160 -6.67 -13.39 -1.24
CA LEU A 160 -5.27 -13.80 -1.32
C LEU A 160 -4.71 -14.11 0.08
N VAL A 161 -4.92 -13.19 1.03
CA VAL A 161 -4.52 -13.34 2.42
C VAL A 161 -5.15 -14.59 3.03
N PHE A 162 -6.46 -14.79 2.87
CA PHE A 162 -7.15 -15.96 3.39
C PHE A 162 -6.58 -17.25 2.82
N VAL A 163 -6.50 -17.38 1.48
CA VAL A 163 -5.99 -18.56 0.79
C VAL A 163 -4.54 -18.88 1.20
N SER A 164 -3.69 -17.87 1.38
CA SER A 164 -2.29 -18.08 1.78
C SER A 164 -2.14 -18.69 3.19
N ASN A 165 -3.13 -18.47 4.07
CA ASN A 165 -3.12 -18.92 5.46
C ASN A 165 -3.90 -20.21 5.72
N VAL A 166 -4.69 -20.69 4.75
CA VAL A 166 -5.42 -21.96 4.88
C VAL A 166 -4.43 -23.14 5.04
N PRO A 167 -4.66 -24.12 5.94
CA PRO A 167 -3.79 -25.29 6.08
C PRO A 167 -3.68 -26.11 4.79
N CYS A 168 -2.48 -26.62 4.52
CA CYS A 168 -2.20 -27.34 3.28
C CYS A 168 -3.04 -28.62 3.09
N SER A 169 -3.43 -29.25 4.20
CA SER A 169 -4.26 -30.46 4.24
C SER A 169 -5.66 -30.30 3.63
N THR A 170 -6.13 -29.06 3.42
CA THR A 170 -7.46 -28.79 2.86
C THR A 170 -7.50 -28.82 1.33
N GLY A 171 -6.36 -28.82 0.64
CA GLY A 171 -6.28 -28.72 -0.82
C GLY A 171 -6.65 -27.35 -1.41
N LEU A 172 -7.08 -26.38 -0.58
CA LEU A 172 -7.42 -25.02 -1.02
C LEU A 172 -6.23 -24.05 -1.03
N ASN A 173 -5.10 -24.41 -0.40
CA ASN A 173 -3.92 -23.55 -0.38
C ASN A 173 -3.04 -23.78 -1.62
N ALA A 174 -3.25 -22.95 -2.64
CA ALA A 174 -2.47 -22.99 -3.88
C ALA A 174 -0.95 -22.71 -3.71
N PHE A 175 -0.53 -22.23 -2.53
CA PHE A 175 0.87 -21.90 -2.22
C PHE A 175 1.59 -23.00 -1.41
N CYS A 176 0.98 -24.18 -1.22
CA CYS A 176 1.59 -25.32 -0.52
C CYS A 176 2.98 -25.69 -1.05
N HIS A 177 3.12 -25.82 -2.37
CA HIS A 177 4.38 -26.17 -3.03
C HIS A 177 5.49 -25.11 -2.85
N LEU A 178 5.16 -23.92 -2.34
CA LEU A 178 6.12 -22.86 -2.03
C LEU A 178 6.45 -22.76 -0.53
N LYS A 179 5.72 -23.47 0.34
CA LYS A 179 6.03 -23.58 1.78
C LYS A 179 7.06 -24.68 2.06
N GLU A 180 7.09 -25.73 1.24
CA GLU A 180 7.97 -26.89 1.37
C GLU A 180 9.18 -26.80 0.44
N VAL A 181 10.17 -25.98 0.77
CA VAL A 181 11.55 -26.16 0.29
C VAL A 181 12.47 -25.82 1.48
N PRO A 182 13.40 -26.73 1.86
CA PRO A 182 14.28 -26.53 3.01
C PRO A 182 15.12 -25.25 2.93
#